data_AF-A0A414B4F5-F1
#
_entry.id   AF-A0A414B4F5-F1
#
_cell.length_a   1.000
_cell.length_b   1.000
_cell.length_c   1.000
_cell.angle_alpha   90.00
_cell.angle_beta   90.00
_cell.angle_gamma   90.00
#
_symmetry.space_group_name_H-M   'P 1'
#
loop_
_entity.id
_entity.type
_entity.pdbx_description
1 polymer ?
#
loop_
_entity_poly.entity_id
_entity_poly.type
_entity_poly.pdbx_seq_one_letter_code
_entity_poly.pdbx_strand_id
1 'polypeptide(L)'
;MDLDKIYAAIDLKSFYASVECVERGLDPLTTNLVVADKSRTEKTICLAVSPSLKKYGIPGRPRLFEVIQKVKRINKERQETAPGHKFIGQSFHSDKLSDPSVALAYITAPPRMSLYMKYSTQIYQIYLRYFAPEDIHVYSIDEVFIDLTGYLTNYQMGTKELISKVIQDVLKETGITATAGIGTNLYLAKIAMDIMAKHVPADEYGVRIAYLDEITYRKKLWEHQPITDFWRVGKGYAKKLAAYQIYTMGDVARCSVGKEKEYHNEELLYKLFGINAELLIDHAWGYEPCTIADIKVYKPEAKSIGSGQVLSSAYSLEKAKIVVLEMAEQIAFDLFEQKLVSKQFVLTIGYDRDNLQGQKYSGEVAIDRYGRKIPKHAHGTINLDIPTSSLKEITTAVSSLYDRIIDKELLIRRLTLSAAKVMPKEGQVYQQLDLFTDYEALKKEQEKERRLQKSILDIKKKYGKNAVLRGLSYEEGATTRIRNGQIGGHKA
;
A
#
# COMPACT_ATOMS: atom_id res chain seq x y z
N MET A 1 -29.85 10.32 25.47
CA MET A 1 -28.55 10.94 25.15
C MET A 1 -27.79 9.87 24.42
N ASP A 2 -27.67 9.99 23.10
CA ASP A 2 -26.83 9.08 22.33
C ASP A 2 -25.43 9.10 22.95
N LEU A 3 -24.88 7.91 23.23
CA LEU A 3 -23.46 7.83 23.55
C LEU A 3 -22.72 8.40 22.34
N ASP A 4 -22.07 9.55 22.51
CA ASP A 4 -21.21 10.14 21.49
C ASP A 4 -20.26 9.03 21.02
N LYS A 5 -20.40 8.61 19.75
CA LYS A 5 -19.52 7.60 19.18
C LYS A 5 -18.09 8.12 19.24
N ILE A 6 -17.16 7.29 19.68
CA ILE A 6 -15.75 7.69 19.80
C ILE A 6 -14.89 6.62 19.14
N TYR A 7 -14.12 7.05 18.15
CA TYR A 7 -13.18 6.21 17.41
C TYR A 7 -11.74 6.65 17.67
N ALA A 8 -10.82 5.70 17.66
CA ALA A 8 -9.38 5.94 17.60
C ALA A 8 -8.78 5.39 16.31
N ALA A 9 -7.93 6.18 15.66
CA ALA A 9 -6.98 5.72 14.66
C ALA A 9 -5.59 5.70 15.29
N ILE A 10 -4.86 4.59 15.21
CA ILE A 10 -3.51 4.45 15.77
C ILE A 10 -2.55 4.03 14.66
N ASP A 11 -1.47 4.80 14.47
CA ASP A 11 -0.40 4.58 13.48
C ASP A 11 0.96 4.42 14.17
N LEU A 12 1.64 3.30 13.88
CA LEU A 12 2.96 3.01 14.44
C LEU A 12 4.03 3.90 13.79
N LYS A 13 4.79 4.59 14.62
CA LYS A 13 5.67 5.66 14.16
C LYS A 13 6.81 5.10 13.32
N SER A 14 6.77 5.37 12.01
CA SER A 14 7.81 4.94 11.04
C SER A 14 8.11 3.44 11.13
N PHE A 15 7.05 2.63 11.22
CA PHE A 15 7.06 1.23 11.65
C PHE A 15 8.27 0.40 11.22
N TYR A 16 8.54 0.26 9.92
CA TYR A 16 9.67 -0.58 9.47
C TYR A 16 11.03 -0.06 9.95
N ALA A 17 11.24 1.27 9.95
CA ALA A 17 12.49 1.83 10.44
C ALA A 17 12.62 1.62 11.96
N SER A 18 11.52 1.70 12.70
CA SER A 18 11.49 1.46 14.15
C SER A 18 11.79 0.01 14.49
N VAL A 19 11.18 -0.96 13.78
CA VAL A 19 11.52 -2.38 13.91
C VAL A 19 13.01 -2.61 13.62
N GLU A 20 13.55 -2.02 12.55
CA GLU A 20 14.98 -2.18 12.22
C GLU A 20 15.91 -1.55 13.27
N CYS A 21 15.51 -0.47 13.95
CA CYS A 21 16.27 0.10 15.06
C CYS A 21 16.24 -0.83 16.29
N VAL A 22 15.05 -1.27 16.72
CA VAL A 22 14.88 -2.15 17.90
C VAL A 22 15.70 -3.44 17.74
N GLU A 23 15.61 -4.08 16.58
CA GLU A 23 16.34 -5.31 16.25
C GLU A 23 17.87 -5.15 16.22
N ARG A 24 18.37 -3.91 16.26
CA ARG A 24 19.80 -3.58 16.33
C ARG A 24 20.21 -3.04 17.70
N GLY A 25 19.32 -3.05 18.68
CA GLY A 25 19.57 -2.45 20.00
C GLY A 25 19.69 -0.93 19.94
N LEU A 26 19.03 -0.29 18.96
CA LEU A 26 19.06 1.16 18.75
C LEU A 26 17.69 1.77 19.08
N ASP A 27 17.69 2.99 19.60
CA ASP A 27 16.46 3.74 19.85
C ASP A 27 15.87 4.29 18.52
N PRO A 28 14.62 3.93 18.16
CA PRO A 28 13.94 4.43 16.97
C PRO A 28 13.82 5.94 16.87
N LEU A 29 13.70 6.65 17.99
CA LEU A 29 13.43 8.10 18.01
C LEU A 29 14.67 8.95 17.78
N THR A 30 15.85 8.42 18.11
CA THR A 30 17.13 9.14 18.04
C THR A 30 18.05 8.63 16.93
N THR A 31 17.82 7.42 16.41
CA THR A 31 18.71 6.80 15.41
C THR A 31 18.29 7.14 13.97
N ASN A 32 19.18 7.73 13.19
CA ASN A 32 19.02 8.01 11.77
C ASN A 32 19.16 6.72 10.95
N LEU A 33 18.05 6.20 10.47
CA LEU A 33 17.99 4.93 9.72
C LEU A 33 17.03 5.04 8.53
N VAL A 34 17.39 4.39 7.43
CA VAL A 34 16.53 4.19 6.26
C VAL A 34 16.40 2.71 5.93
N VAL A 35 15.18 2.26 5.62
CA VAL A 35 14.92 0.89 5.19
C VAL A 35 14.94 0.86 3.67
N ALA A 36 16.01 0.32 3.08
CA ALA A 36 16.20 0.24 1.65
C ALA A 36 17.11 -0.94 1.27
N ASP A 37 16.85 -1.54 0.12
CA ASP A 37 17.68 -2.61 -0.42
C ASP A 37 18.89 -2.03 -1.18
N LYS A 38 20.00 -1.86 -0.48
CA LYS A 38 21.29 -1.37 -1.02
C LYS A 38 21.93 -2.29 -2.05
N SER A 39 21.53 -3.56 -2.14
CA SER A 39 22.05 -4.47 -3.15
C SER A 39 21.54 -4.13 -4.57
N ARG A 40 20.46 -3.34 -4.64
CA ARG A 40 19.93 -2.77 -5.87
C ARG A 40 20.59 -1.41 -6.16
N THR A 41 20.14 -0.75 -7.23
CA THR A 41 20.55 0.62 -7.53
C THR A 41 20.07 1.62 -6.48
N GLU A 42 20.74 2.78 -6.37
CA GLU A 42 20.28 3.91 -5.55
C GLU A 42 18.91 4.48 -5.97
N LYS A 43 18.38 4.05 -7.13
CA LYS A 43 17.00 4.33 -7.56
C LYS A 43 15.96 3.46 -6.83
N THR A 44 16.39 2.56 -5.96
CA THR A 44 15.51 1.77 -5.11
C THR A 44 14.63 2.66 -4.22
N ILE A 45 13.44 2.18 -3.90
CA ILE A 45 12.54 2.87 -2.98
C ILE A 45 12.98 2.58 -1.54
N CYS A 46 12.98 3.62 -0.71
CA CYS A 46 13.08 3.47 0.72
C CYS A 46 11.67 3.21 1.27
N LEU A 47 11.50 2.10 1.98
CA LEU A 47 10.21 1.71 2.53
C LEU A 47 9.82 2.54 3.75
N ALA A 48 10.82 2.91 4.55
CA ALA A 48 10.65 3.76 5.71
C ALA A 48 11.92 4.56 5.97
N VAL A 49 11.74 5.70 6.63
CA VAL A 49 12.80 6.57 7.14
C VAL A 49 12.50 6.81 8.61
N SER A 50 13.51 6.75 9.46
CA SER A 50 13.34 6.92 10.91
C SER A 50 12.84 8.33 11.26
N PRO A 51 12.16 8.49 12.40
CA PRO A 51 11.65 9.79 12.85
C PRO A 51 12.73 10.87 12.95
N SER A 52 13.91 10.54 13.46
CA SER A 52 15.06 11.45 13.57
C SER A 52 15.53 11.94 12.20
N LEU A 53 15.61 11.05 11.21
CA LEU A 53 16.10 11.40 9.88
C LEU A 53 15.06 12.23 9.09
N LYS A 54 13.76 12.01 9.33
CA LYS A 54 12.67 12.85 8.78
C LYS A 54 12.74 14.31 9.23
N LYS A 55 13.29 14.61 10.42
CA LYS A 55 13.44 16.00 10.92
C LYS A 55 14.29 16.87 9.99
N TYR A 56 15.15 16.26 9.17
CA TYR A 56 15.94 16.96 8.17
C TYR A 56 15.19 17.23 6.85
N GLY A 57 13.86 17.03 6.80
CA GLY A 57 13.04 17.23 5.62
C GLY A 57 13.19 16.15 4.56
N ILE A 58 13.57 14.93 4.97
CA ILE A 58 13.55 13.74 4.11
C ILE A 58 12.13 13.15 4.20
N PRO A 59 11.44 12.91 3.06
CA PRO A 59 10.07 12.38 3.09
C PRO A 59 10.06 10.95 3.63
N GLY A 60 8.87 10.40 3.93
CA GLY A 60 8.76 9.06 4.50
C GLY A 60 9.06 7.89 3.54
N ARG A 61 8.89 8.10 2.23
CA ARG A 61 9.13 7.09 1.18
C ARG A 61 9.94 7.66 -0.01
N PRO A 62 11.19 8.12 0.22
CA PRO A 62 12.06 8.65 -0.83
C PRO A 62 12.66 7.53 -1.69
N ARG A 63 13.34 7.90 -2.76
CA ARG A 63 14.37 7.06 -3.38
C ARG A 63 15.69 7.19 -2.61
N LEU A 64 16.50 6.13 -2.60
CA LEU A 64 17.75 6.14 -1.83
C LEU A 64 18.70 7.26 -2.28
N PHE A 65 18.77 7.57 -3.58
CA PHE A 65 19.57 8.70 -4.08
C PHE A 65 19.10 10.05 -3.53
N GLU A 66 17.79 10.25 -3.27
CA GLU A 66 17.27 11.49 -2.70
C GLU A 66 17.75 11.67 -1.26
N VAL A 67 17.82 10.56 -0.50
CA VAL A 67 18.40 10.55 0.85
C VAL A 67 19.88 10.91 0.79
N ILE A 68 20.65 10.27 -0.09
CA ILE A 68 22.09 10.53 -0.26
C ILE A 68 22.33 12.00 -0.60
N GLN A 69 21.60 12.56 -1.56
CA GLN A 69 21.73 13.95 -1.98
C GLN A 69 21.36 14.92 -0.85
N LYS A 70 20.26 14.65 -0.14
CA LYS A 70 19.80 15.50 0.96
C LYS A 70 20.80 15.50 2.13
N VAL A 71 21.33 14.34 2.51
CA VAL A 71 22.35 14.21 3.56
C VAL A 71 23.65 14.91 3.16
N LYS A 72 24.10 14.75 1.90
CA LYS A 72 25.27 15.50 1.39
C LYS A 72 25.10 17.01 1.52
N ARG A 73 23.92 17.54 1.16
CA ARG A 73 23.62 18.97 1.31
C ARG A 73 23.66 19.42 2.77
N ILE A 74 23.02 18.66 3.67
CA ILE A 74 23.01 18.97 5.11
C ILE A 74 24.43 18.98 5.67
N ASN A 75 25.26 18.01 5.29
CA ASN A 75 26.66 17.99 5.72
C ASN A 75 27.45 19.17 5.15
N LYS A 76 27.17 19.64 3.93
CA LYS A 76 27.80 20.86 3.44
C LYS A 76 27.48 22.07 4.32
N GLU A 77 26.20 22.26 4.66
CA GLU A 77 25.73 23.34 5.55
C GLU A 77 26.32 23.22 6.97
N ARG A 78 26.40 22.00 7.51
CA ARG A 78 27.03 21.75 8.82
C ARG A 78 28.54 22.02 8.81
N GLN A 79 29.22 21.68 7.71
CA GLN A 79 30.66 21.94 7.57
C GLN A 79 30.96 23.44 7.55
N GLU A 80 30.08 24.26 6.95
CA GLU A 80 30.22 25.73 6.96
C GLU A 80 30.13 26.30 8.39
N THR A 81 29.36 25.68 9.28
CA THR A 81 29.19 26.13 10.68
C THR A 81 30.11 25.43 11.67
N ALA A 82 30.83 24.37 11.25
CA ALA A 82 31.78 23.65 12.10
C ALA A 82 33.04 24.49 12.38
N PRO A 83 33.62 24.43 13.60
CA PRO A 83 34.90 25.06 13.91
C PRO A 83 35.99 24.65 12.93
N GLY A 84 36.61 25.64 12.27
CA GLY A 84 37.64 25.39 11.26
C GLY A 84 37.15 24.68 9.99
N HIS A 85 35.84 24.67 9.75
CA HIS A 85 35.19 24.03 8.60
C HIS A 85 35.52 22.54 8.40
N LYS A 86 35.79 21.83 9.51
CA LYS A 86 36.20 20.42 9.50
C LYS A 86 35.32 19.61 10.44
N PHE A 87 35.01 18.39 10.02
CA PHE A 87 34.34 17.43 10.88
C PHE A 87 35.35 16.65 11.72
N ILE A 88 35.01 16.42 12.99
CA ILE A 88 35.78 15.57 13.92
C ILE A 88 35.33 14.11 13.87
N GLY A 89 34.19 13.83 13.22
CA GLY A 89 33.63 12.49 13.07
C GLY A 89 32.26 12.51 12.42
N GLN A 90 31.59 11.36 12.43
CA GLN A 90 30.22 11.20 11.93
C GLN A 90 29.38 10.42 12.94
N SER A 91 28.09 10.73 13.02
CA SER A 91 27.15 10.04 13.89
C SER A 91 25.82 9.80 13.20
N PHE A 92 25.24 8.63 13.46
CA PHE A 92 23.86 8.33 13.10
C PHE A 92 22.89 8.52 14.27
N HIS A 93 23.34 8.92 15.46
CA HIS A 93 22.46 9.29 16.57
C HIS A 93 22.26 10.81 16.63
N SER A 94 21.01 11.24 16.76
CA SER A 94 20.60 12.64 16.66
C SER A 94 21.08 13.51 17.83
N ASP A 95 21.22 12.93 19.02
CA ASP A 95 21.78 13.58 20.22
C ASP A 95 23.19 14.12 19.97
N LYS A 96 24.04 13.32 19.32
CA LYS A 96 25.42 13.70 18.95
C LYS A 96 25.50 14.72 17.81
N LEU A 97 24.40 14.97 17.10
CA LEU A 97 24.36 15.93 15.98
C LEU A 97 23.99 17.34 16.42
N SER A 98 23.85 17.57 17.73
CA SER A 98 23.83 18.91 18.33
C SER A 98 25.16 19.64 18.12
N ASP A 99 26.28 18.92 18.10
CA ASP A 99 27.60 19.46 17.74
C ASP A 99 27.72 19.62 16.21
N PRO A 100 27.89 20.85 15.68
CA PRO A 100 28.06 21.07 14.24
C PRO A 100 29.31 20.40 13.64
N SER A 101 30.31 20.09 14.47
CA SER A 101 31.56 19.40 14.10
C SER A 101 31.35 17.91 13.79
N VAL A 102 30.16 17.37 14.06
CA VAL A 102 29.82 15.97 13.75
C VAL A 102 28.99 15.91 12.47
N ALA A 103 29.47 15.15 11.49
CA ALA A 103 28.73 14.91 10.25
C ALA A 103 27.51 14.00 10.49
N LEU A 104 26.40 14.32 9.82
CA LEU A 104 25.22 13.47 9.77
C LEU A 104 25.54 12.21 8.95
N ALA A 105 25.48 11.06 9.62
CA ALA A 105 25.46 9.74 9.00
C ALA A 105 24.09 9.07 9.22
N TYR A 106 23.85 7.97 8.49
CA TYR A 106 22.63 7.18 8.65
C TYR A 106 22.90 5.70 8.37
N ILE A 107 22.13 4.83 9.01
CA ILE A 107 22.14 3.39 8.78
C ILE A 107 21.20 3.07 7.62
N THR A 108 21.57 2.11 6.79
CA THR A 108 20.62 1.54 5.81
C THR A 108 20.39 0.08 6.12
N ALA A 109 19.14 -0.26 6.42
CA ALA A 109 18.71 -1.60 6.73
C ALA A 109 17.98 -2.22 5.53
N PRO A 110 18.28 -3.49 5.16
CA PRO A 110 17.49 -4.17 4.15
C PRO A 110 16.08 -4.46 4.68
N PRO A 111 15.04 -4.42 3.83
CA PRO A 111 13.68 -4.82 4.21
C PRO A 111 13.64 -6.28 4.73
N ARG A 112 12.90 -6.52 5.81
CA ARG A 112 12.61 -7.85 6.38
C ARG A 112 11.10 -8.01 6.59
N MET A 113 10.36 -8.24 5.52
CA MET A 113 8.89 -8.15 5.55
C MET A 113 8.21 -9.14 6.49
N SER A 114 8.70 -10.37 6.59
CA SER A 114 8.18 -11.38 7.52
C SER A 114 8.37 -10.94 8.97
N LEU A 115 9.48 -10.25 9.27
CA LEU A 115 9.72 -9.71 10.61
C LEU A 115 8.74 -8.59 10.94
N TYR A 116 8.47 -7.68 9.99
CA TYR A 116 7.47 -6.62 10.17
C TYR A 116 6.08 -7.20 10.42
N MET A 117 5.71 -8.28 9.72
CA MET A 117 4.44 -8.98 9.98
C MET A 117 4.39 -9.62 11.38
N LYS A 118 5.51 -10.15 11.88
CA LYS A 118 5.59 -10.68 13.26
C LYS A 118 5.37 -9.59 14.29
N TYR A 119 6.06 -8.45 14.16
CA TYR A 119 5.86 -7.29 15.04
C TYR A 119 4.42 -6.76 14.99
N SER A 120 3.85 -6.62 13.78
CA SER A 120 2.46 -6.19 13.60
C SER A 120 1.48 -7.15 14.29
N THR A 121 1.71 -8.46 14.18
CA THR A 121 0.91 -9.48 14.86
C THR A 121 1.03 -9.40 16.38
N GLN A 122 2.26 -9.22 16.91
CA GLN A 122 2.49 -9.04 18.34
C GLN A 122 1.78 -7.79 18.88
N ILE A 123 1.84 -6.68 18.15
CA ILE A 123 1.17 -5.43 18.52
C ILE A 123 -0.36 -5.60 18.48
N TYR A 124 -0.88 -6.31 17.48
CA TYR A 124 -2.30 -6.63 17.42
C TYR A 124 -2.75 -7.49 18.62
N GLN A 125 -1.93 -8.44 19.07
CA GLN A 125 -2.20 -9.20 20.30
C GLN A 125 -2.28 -8.31 21.54
N ILE A 126 -1.47 -7.25 21.61
CA ILE A 126 -1.58 -6.25 22.70
C ILE A 126 -2.94 -5.54 22.62
N TYR A 127 -3.38 -5.11 21.43
CA TYR A 127 -4.70 -4.49 21.26
C TYR A 127 -5.85 -5.40 21.69
N LEU A 128 -5.76 -6.70 21.40
CA LEU A 128 -6.76 -7.70 21.81
C LEU A 128 -6.89 -7.90 23.33
N ARG A 129 -5.92 -7.44 24.13
CA ARG A 129 -6.04 -7.42 25.59
C ARG A 129 -7.01 -6.35 26.08
N TYR A 130 -7.27 -5.34 25.25
CA TYR A 130 -8.05 -4.16 25.59
C TYR A 130 -9.40 -4.11 24.88
N PHE A 131 -9.45 -4.54 23.62
CA PHE A 131 -10.61 -4.39 22.76
C PHE A 131 -10.95 -5.70 22.06
N ALA A 132 -12.25 -5.92 21.83
CA ALA A 132 -12.74 -7.07 21.08
C ALA A 132 -12.36 -6.98 19.59
N PRO A 133 -12.09 -8.12 18.91
CA PRO A 133 -11.71 -8.14 17.49
C PRO A 133 -12.73 -7.47 16.53
N GLU A 134 -14.01 -7.50 16.90
CA GLU A 134 -15.14 -6.91 16.20
C GLU A 134 -15.07 -5.38 16.19
N ASP A 135 -14.52 -4.77 17.24
CA ASP A 135 -14.35 -3.32 17.38
C ASP A 135 -13.02 -2.81 16.85
N ILE A 136 -12.15 -3.69 16.34
CA ILE A 136 -10.87 -3.32 15.72
C ILE A 136 -10.93 -3.57 14.22
N HIS A 137 -10.62 -2.54 13.43
CA HIS A 137 -10.36 -2.68 12.00
C HIS A 137 -8.88 -2.46 11.68
N VAL A 138 -8.21 -3.50 11.20
CA VAL A 138 -6.83 -3.41 10.70
C VAL A 138 -6.85 -2.71 9.34
N TYR A 139 -6.40 -1.46 9.31
CA TYR A 139 -6.35 -0.65 8.10
C TYR A 139 -5.10 -0.97 7.27
N SER A 140 -3.96 -1.17 7.94
CA SER A 140 -2.70 -1.58 7.33
C SER A 140 -1.82 -2.34 8.33
N ILE A 141 -0.59 -2.68 7.94
CA ILE A 141 0.34 -3.41 8.82
C ILE A 141 0.72 -2.62 10.08
N ASP A 142 0.67 -1.30 10.00
CA ASP A 142 1.05 -0.36 11.06
C ASP A 142 -0.09 0.54 11.51
N GLU A 143 -1.31 0.33 11.01
CA GLU A 143 -2.44 1.21 11.28
C GLU A 143 -3.73 0.44 11.61
N VAL A 144 -4.41 0.85 12.68
CA VAL A 144 -5.69 0.28 13.13
C VAL A 144 -6.70 1.38 13.45
N PHE A 145 -7.98 1.08 13.21
CA PHE A 145 -9.11 1.80 13.79
C PHE A 145 -9.74 1.00 14.91
N ILE A 146 -10.19 1.67 15.96
CA ILE A 146 -10.81 1.06 17.14
C ILE A 146 -12.07 1.85 17.50
N ASP A 147 -13.19 1.17 17.68
CA ASP A 147 -14.40 1.75 18.29
C ASP A 147 -14.26 1.72 19.81
N LEU A 148 -14.22 2.89 20.44
CA LEU A 148 -14.02 3.06 21.88
C LEU A 148 -15.32 3.27 22.64
N THR A 149 -16.45 3.38 21.94
CA THR A 149 -17.73 3.88 22.49
C THR A 149 -18.16 3.11 23.74
N GLY A 150 -18.03 1.78 23.75
CA GLY A 150 -18.40 0.93 24.89
C GLY A 150 -17.31 0.73 25.95
N TYR A 151 -16.06 1.15 25.68
CA TYR A 151 -14.91 0.77 26.52
C TYR A 151 -14.60 1.79 27.60
N LEU A 152 -14.88 3.08 27.38
CA LEU A 152 -14.51 4.15 28.31
C LEU A 152 -15.21 3.97 29.68
N THR A 153 -16.50 3.64 29.66
CA THR A 153 -17.28 3.37 30.88
C THR A 153 -16.78 2.14 31.62
N ASN A 154 -16.46 1.06 30.89
CA ASN A 154 -16.01 -0.21 31.49
C ASN A 154 -14.64 -0.08 32.15
N TYR A 155 -13.71 0.67 31.53
CA TYR A 155 -12.39 0.91 32.10
C TYR A 155 -12.35 2.04 33.14
N GLN A 156 -13.41 2.83 33.27
CA GLN A 156 -13.45 4.04 34.12
C GLN A 156 -12.29 5.01 33.81
N MET A 157 -11.88 5.08 32.54
CA MET A 157 -10.76 5.90 32.07
C MET A 157 -11.24 6.88 31.02
N GLY A 158 -10.62 8.06 30.99
CA GLY A 158 -10.80 8.99 29.87
C GLY A 158 -10.20 8.43 28.58
N THR A 159 -10.69 8.86 27.42
CA THR A 159 -10.20 8.38 26.10
C THR A 159 -8.69 8.54 25.95
N LYS A 160 -8.15 9.69 26.39
CA LYS A 160 -6.71 9.95 26.34
C LYS A 160 -5.92 8.96 27.16
N GLU A 161 -6.40 8.68 28.36
CA GLU A 161 -5.74 7.81 29.33
C GLU A 161 -5.69 6.38 28.82
N LEU A 162 -6.84 5.85 28.37
CA LEU A 162 -6.93 4.49 27.83
C LEU A 162 -6.00 4.30 26.63
N ILE A 163 -6.03 5.21 25.65
CA ILE A 163 -5.18 5.10 24.47
C ILE A 163 -3.70 5.31 24.79
N SER A 164 -3.37 6.22 25.71
CA SER A 164 -1.98 6.40 26.16
C SER A 164 -1.46 5.12 26.82
N LYS A 165 -2.27 4.47 27.67
CA LYS A 165 -1.94 3.19 28.31
C LYS A 165 -1.69 2.07 27.28
N VAL A 166 -2.57 1.95 26.29
CA VAL A 166 -2.40 0.96 25.20
C VAL A 166 -1.08 1.19 24.45
N ILE A 167 -0.77 2.44 24.10
CA ILE A 167 0.46 2.77 23.37
C ILE A 167 1.71 2.57 24.24
N GLN A 168 1.62 2.86 25.54
CA GLN A 168 2.71 2.58 26.49
C GLN A 168 3.01 1.09 26.60
N ASP A 169 1.98 0.24 26.62
CA ASP A 169 2.16 -1.22 26.59
C ASP A 169 2.83 -1.68 25.29
N VAL A 170 2.41 -1.14 24.15
CA VAL A 170 3.05 -1.40 22.85
C VAL A 170 4.53 -0.99 22.90
N LEU A 171 4.84 0.20 23.42
CA LEU A 171 6.21 0.68 23.55
C LEU A 171 7.04 -0.20 24.48
N LYS A 172 6.50 -0.59 25.62
CA LYS A 172 7.20 -1.41 26.62
C LYS A 172 7.55 -2.80 26.08
N GLU A 173 6.65 -3.41 25.32
CA GLU A 173 6.82 -4.79 24.84
C GLU A 173 7.54 -4.88 23.49
N THR A 174 7.50 -3.83 22.68
CA THR A 174 8.06 -3.86 21.31
C THR A 174 9.14 -2.82 21.04
N GLY A 175 9.32 -1.84 21.92
CA GLY A 175 10.20 -0.69 21.68
C GLY A 175 9.67 0.30 20.64
N ILE A 176 8.42 0.15 20.18
CA ILE A 176 7.82 0.97 19.13
C ILE A 176 6.73 1.86 19.73
N THR A 177 6.79 3.16 19.47
CA THR A 177 5.75 4.12 19.84
C THR A 177 4.78 4.38 18.69
N ALA A 178 3.62 4.96 19.00
CA ALA A 178 2.56 5.25 18.04
C ALA A 178 2.04 6.68 18.16
N THR A 179 1.31 7.12 17.14
CA THR A 179 0.50 8.34 17.14
C THR A 179 -0.96 7.92 17.09
N ALA A 180 -1.83 8.61 17.81
CA ALA A 180 -3.25 8.38 17.76
C ALA A 180 -4.03 9.64 17.40
N GLY A 181 -5.14 9.45 16.69
CA GLY A 181 -6.16 10.46 16.49
C GLY A 181 -7.48 9.94 17.02
N ILE A 182 -8.19 10.78 17.76
CA ILE A 182 -9.50 10.48 18.32
C ILE A 182 -10.52 11.35 17.61
N GLY A 183 -11.66 10.76 17.24
CA GLY A 183 -12.77 11.55 16.72
C GLY A 183 -14.11 10.88 16.83
N THR A 184 -15.16 11.63 16.49
CA THR A 184 -16.56 11.20 16.59
C THR A 184 -16.97 10.21 15.49
N ASN A 185 -16.15 10.10 14.44
CA ASN A 185 -16.29 9.14 13.36
C ASN A 185 -14.90 8.71 12.83
N LEU A 186 -14.87 7.69 11.95
CA LEU A 186 -13.62 7.14 11.41
C LEU A 186 -12.79 8.17 10.64
N TYR A 187 -13.46 9.05 9.86
CA TYR A 187 -12.78 10.09 9.10
C TYR A 187 -12.07 11.08 10.03
N LEU A 188 -12.77 11.61 11.04
CA LEU A 188 -12.20 12.57 11.97
C LEU A 188 -11.07 11.98 12.83
N ALA A 189 -11.20 10.72 13.27
CA ALA A 189 -10.12 10.01 13.96
C ALA A 189 -8.87 9.93 13.07
N LYS A 190 -9.05 9.57 11.78
CA LYS A 190 -7.96 9.51 10.80
C LYS A 190 -7.32 10.87 10.54
N ILE A 191 -8.12 11.92 10.34
CA ILE A 191 -7.61 13.28 10.11
C ILE A 191 -6.90 13.85 11.35
N ALA A 192 -7.44 13.61 12.54
CA ALA A 192 -6.80 14.02 13.80
C ALA A 192 -5.41 13.41 13.91
N MET A 193 -5.28 12.13 13.57
CA MET A 193 -3.99 11.42 13.56
C MET A 193 -3.05 11.95 12.48
N ASP A 194 -3.54 12.08 11.25
CA ASP A 194 -2.69 12.36 10.09
C ASP A 194 -2.23 13.80 9.98
N ILE A 195 -3.08 14.76 10.37
CA ILE A 195 -2.78 16.19 10.24
C ILE A 195 -2.35 16.74 11.58
N MET A 196 -3.17 16.59 12.63
CA MET A 196 -2.94 17.31 13.88
C MET A 196 -1.92 16.64 14.79
N ALA A 197 -2.06 15.33 15.06
CA ALA A 197 -1.25 14.63 16.05
C ALA A 197 0.25 14.66 15.73
N LYS A 198 0.62 14.78 14.44
CA LYS A 198 2.03 14.92 14.02
C LYS A 198 2.69 16.22 14.51
N HIS A 199 1.91 17.25 14.83
CA HIS A 199 2.39 18.54 15.34
C HIS A 199 2.25 18.70 16.86
N VAL A 200 1.52 17.81 17.52
CA VAL A 200 1.38 17.83 18.99
C VAL A 200 2.73 17.42 19.63
N PRO A 201 3.18 18.14 20.68
CA PRO A 201 4.33 17.70 21.48
C PRO A 201 4.10 16.28 21.97
N ALA A 202 5.13 15.46 21.90
CA ALA A 202 5.04 14.13 22.48
C ALA A 202 4.97 14.24 24.01
N ASP A 203 4.23 13.33 24.65
CA ASP A 203 4.35 13.13 26.08
C ASP A 203 5.70 12.47 26.46
N GLU A 204 5.89 12.20 27.75
CA GLU A 204 7.11 11.59 28.28
C GLU A 204 7.45 10.22 27.66
N TYR A 205 6.47 9.54 27.05
CA TYR A 205 6.63 8.24 26.38
C TYR A 205 6.66 8.35 24.84
N GLY A 206 6.74 9.57 24.29
CA GLY A 206 6.80 9.77 22.85
C GLY A 206 5.44 9.75 22.14
N VAL A 207 4.34 9.60 22.89
CA VAL A 207 2.97 9.44 22.37
C VAL A 207 2.41 10.79 21.97
N ARG A 208 1.68 10.80 20.86
CA ARG A 208 1.03 12.00 20.33
C ARG A 208 -0.42 11.69 20.05
N ILE A 209 -1.32 12.44 20.68
CA ILE A 209 -2.76 12.26 20.55
C ILE A 209 -3.40 13.61 20.16
N ALA A 210 -4.27 13.58 19.16
CA ALA A 210 -5.11 14.72 18.80
C ALA A 210 -6.59 14.32 18.76
N TYR A 211 -7.46 15.33 18.88
CA TYR A 211 -8.91 15.16 18.96
C TYR A 211 -9.59 16.03 17.90
N LEU A 212 -10.58 15.45 17.23
CA LEU A 212 -11.47 16.16 16.32
C LEU A 212 -12.92 15.68 16.46
N ASP A 213 -13.81 16.63 16.59
CA ASP A 213 -15.24 16.52 16.29
C ASP A 213 -15.55 17.39 15.05
N GLU A 214 -16.78 17.36 14.57
CA GLU A 214 -17.20 18.07 13.36
C GLU A 214 -16.98 19.59 13.50
N ILE A 215 -17.23 20.16 14.67
CA ILE A 215 -17.13 21.60 14.91
C ILE A 215 -15.66 22.03 14.93
N THR A 216 -14.83 21.33 15.70
CA THR A 216 -13.39 21.60 15.82
C THR A 216 -12.65 21.31 14.52
N TYR A 217 -13.08 20.32 13.75
CA TYR A 217 -12.58 20.05 12.40
C TYR A 217 -12.77 21.26 11.49
N ARG A 218 -14.00 21.78 11.39
CA ARG A 218 -14.32 22.95 10.56
C ARG A 218 -13.53 24.17 11.00
N LYS A 219 -13.47 24.44 12.31
CA LYS A 219 -12.74 25.58 12.88
C LYS A 219 -11.23 25.53 12.63
N LYS A 220 -10.62 24.34 12.70
CA LYS A 220 -9.16 24.20 12.66
C LYS A 220 -8.60 23.88 11.28
N LEU A 221 -9.37 23.19 10.44
CA LEU A 221 -8.84 22.53 9.24
C LEU A 221 -9.50 22.96 7.92
N TRP A 222 -10.57 23.76 7.92
CA TRP A 222 -11.15 24.22 6.66
C TRP A 222 -10.21 25.03 5.78
N GLU A 223 -9.24 25.73 6.36
CA GLU A 223 -8.24 26.51 5.63
C GLU A 223 -6.92 25.74 5.42
N HIS A 224 -6.84 24.48 5.87
CA HIS A 224 -5.61 23.70 5.81
C HIS A 224 -5.18 23.43 4.37
N GLN A 225 -3.88 23.61 4.11
CA GLN A 225 -3.25 23.27 2.85
C GLN A 225 -1.95 22.50 3.08
N PRO A 226 -1.61 21.56 2.17
CA PRO A 226 -2.35 21.21 0.96
C PRO A 226 -3.57 20.31 1.22
N ILE A 227 -4.62 20.41 0.39
CA ILE A 227 -5.81 19.54 0.51
C ILE A 227 -5.49 18.04 0.35
N THR A 228 -4.31 17.70 -0.18
CA THR A 228 -3.86 16.30 -0.29
C THR A 228 -3.49 15.66 1.04
N ASP A 229 -3.45 16.42 2.13
CA ASP A 229 -3.24 15.87 3.47
C ASP A 229 -4.51 15.22 4.04
N PHE A 230 -5.68 15.55 3.47
CA PHE A 230 -6.94 14.92 3.87
C PHE A 230 -7.07 13.53 3.27
N TRP A 231 -7.52 12.60 4.11
CA TRP A 231 -7.80 11.23 3.71
C TRP A 231 -8.75 11.19 2.52
N ARG A 232 -8.50 10.26 1.59
CA ARG A 232 -9.17 10.12 0.27
C ARG A 232 -8.94 11.23 -0.77
N VAL A 233 -8.28 12.34 -0.45
CA VAL A 233 -7.97 13.40 -1.44
C VAL A 233 -6.57 13.22 -2.04
N GLY A 234 -6.49 12.58 -3.21
CA GLY A 234 -5.23 12.41 -3.94
C GLY A 234 -4.84 13.60 -4.83
N LYS A 235 -3.63 13.56 -5.41
CA LYS A 235 -3.14 14.58 -6.37
C LYS A 235 -4.08 14.79 -7.57
N GLY A 236 -4.78 13.74 -8.00
CA GLY A 236 -5.78 13.83 -9.07
C GLY A 236 -6.99 14.68 -8.69
N TYR A 237 -7.51 14.50 -7.47
CA TYR A 237 -8.57 15.34 -6.91
C TYR A 237 -8.08 16.78 -6.77
N ALA A 238 -6.94 16.99 -6.12
CA ALA A 238 -6.37 18.33 -5.92
C ALA A 238 -6.16 19.07 -7.26
N LYS A 239 -5.65 18.39 -8.30
CA LYS A 239 -5.48 19.01 -9.63
C LYS A 239 -6.82 19.38 -10.28
N LYS A 240 -7.84 18.51 -10.16
CA LYS A 240 -9.19 18.80 -10.69
C LYS A 240 -9.83 19.97 -9.95
N LEU A 241 -9.78 20.00 -8.62
CA LEU A 241 -10.33 21.08 -7.79
C LEU A 241 -9.62 22.42 -8.04
N ALA A 242 -8.28 22.40 -8.12
CA ALA A 242 -7.49 23.60 -8.36
C ALA A 242 -7.81 24.27 -9.71
N ALA A 243 -8.21 23.50 -10.73
CA ALA A 243 -8.65 24.07 -12.02
C ALA A 243 -9.92 24.94 -11.89
N TYR A 244 -10.67 24.78 -10.80
CA TYR A 244 -11.87 25.55 -10.45
C TYR A 244 -11.63 26.45 -9.23
N GLN A 245 -10.37 26.72 -8.89
CA GLN A 245 -9.97 27.58 -7.76
C GLN A 245 -10.42 27.07 -6.39
N ILE A 246 -10.64 25.75 -6.25
CA ILE A 246 -10.96 25.10 -4.97
C ILE A 246 -9.67 24.48 -4.43
N TYR A 247 -9.19 24.95 -3.28
CA TYR A 247 -7.87 24.57 -2.73
C TYR A 247 -7.92 23.95 -1.34
N THR A 248 -9.05 24.06 -0.64
CA THR A 248 -9.20 23.63 0.76
C THR A 248 -10.51 22.88 0.98
N MET A 249 -10.64 22.19 2.11
CA MET A 249 -11.92 21.55 2.49
C MET A 249 -13.02 22.60 2.75
N GLY A 250 -12.66 23.79 3.24
CA GLY A 250 -13.61 24.90 3.38
C GLY A 250 -14.14 25.38 2.02
N ASP A 251 -13.31 25.39 0.98
CA ASP A 251 -13.76 25.71 -0.39
C ASP A 251 -14.74 24.66 -0.91
N VAL A 252 -14.46 23.37 -0.67
CA VAL A 252 -15.37 22.27 -1.06
C VAL A 252 -16.71 22.41 -0.34
N ALA A 253 -16.69 22.65 0.98
CA ALA A 253 -17.90 22.84 1.79
C ALA A 253 -18.71 24.06 1.34
N ARG A 254 -18.05 25.17 0.98
CA ARG A 254 -18.74 26.35 0.40
C ARG A 254 -19.32 26.04 -0.97
N CYS A 255 -18.59 25.34 -1.83
CA CYS A 255 -19.07 24.93 -3.14
C CYS A 255 -20.31 24.03 -3.02
N SER A 256 -20.36 23.13 -2.03
CA SER A 256 -21.50 22.21 -1.86
C SER A 256 -22.80 22.90 -1.43
N VAL A 257 -22.75 24.13 -0.93
CA VAL A 257 -23.94 24.90 -0.51
C VAL A 257 -24.23 26.09 -1.44
N GLY A 258 -23.46 26.23 -2.52
CA GLY A 258 -23.68 27.27 -3.51
C GLY A 258 -24.98 27.06 -4.29
N LYS A 259 -25.61 28.16 -4.70
CA LYS A 259 -26.90 28.13 -5.40
C LYS A 259 -26.75 27.61 -6.83
N GLU A 260 -27.82 27.09 -7.43
CA GLU A 260 -27.81 26.53 -8.80
C GLU A 260 -27.17 27.44 -9.86
N LYS A 261 -27.39 28.76 -9.77
CA LYS A 261 -26.85 29.74 -10.73
C LYS A 261 -25.44 30.25 -10.40
N GLU A 262 -24.87 29.84 -9.27
CA GLU A 262 -23.53 30.23 -8.86
C GLU A 262 -22.49 29.32 -9.51
N TYR A 263 -21.30 29.88 -9.78
CA TYR A 263 -20.21 29.15 -10.43
C TYR A 263 -19.72 27.95 -9.60
N HIS A 264 -19.67 28.12 -8.27
CA HIS A 264 -19.39 27.06 -7.31
C HIS A 264 -20.72 26.61 -6.71
N ASN A 265 -21.17 25.43 -7.09
CA ASN A 265 -22.38 24.79 -6.59
C ASN A 265 -22.15 23.29 -6.44
N GLU A 266 -23.11 22.59 -5.84
CA GLU A 266 -23.01 21.14 -5.63
C GLU A 266 -22.88 20.36 -6.95
N GLU A 267 -23.63 20.76 -7.98
CA GLU A 267 -23.62 20.10 -9.29
C GLU A 267 -22.23 20.10 -9.94
N LEU A 268 -21.41 21.15 -9.72
CA LEU A 268 -20.03 21.18 -10.18
C LEU A 268 -19.23 20.03 -9.59
N LEU A 269 -19.36 19.75 -8.29
CA LEU A 269 -18.63 18.66 -7.64
C LEU A 269 -19.05 17.30 -8.21
N TYR A 270 -20.36 17.07 -8.40
CA TYR A 270 -20.88 15.86 -9.05
C TYR A 270 -20.42 15.74 -10.51
N LYS A 271 -20.33 16.84 -11.27
CA LYS A 271 -19.80 16.83 -12.64
C LYS A 271 -18.32 16.42 -12.67
N LEU A 272 -17.54 16.78 -11.65
CA LEU A 272 -16.10 16.48 -11.60
C LEU A 272 -15.76 15.07 -11.10
N PHE A 273 -16.55 14.55 -10.15
CA PHE A 273 -16.25 13.33 -9.41
C PHE A 273 -17.31 12.23 -9.51
N GLY A 274 -18.46 12.51 -10.15
CA GLY A 274 -19.61 11.62 -10.16
C GLY A 274 -20.13 11.38 -8.75
N ILE A 275 -20.58 10.15 -8.48
CA ILE A 275 -21.06 9.73 -7.16
C ILE A 275 -20.03 9.92 -6.02
N ASN A 276 -18.73 9.96 -6.34
CA ASN A 276 -17.71 10.20 -5.31
C ASN A 276 -17.68 11.65 -4.80
N ALA A 277 -18.47 12.55 -5.40
CA ALA A 277 -18.64 13.90 -4.88
C ALA A 277 -19.31 13.89 -3.50
N GLU A 278 -20.27 13.00 -3.27
CA GLU A 278 -20.97 12.84 -2.00
C GLU A 278 -19.97 12.63 -0.84
N LEU A 279 -19.08 11.65 -0.98
CA LEU A 279 -18.02 11.40 0.00
C LEU A 279 -17.11 12.62 0.23
N LEU A 280 -16.75 13.33 -0.84
CA LEU A 280 -15.90 14.52 -0.75
C LEU A 280 -16.62 15.66 -0.01
N ILE A 281 -17.93 15.83 -0.25
CA ILE A 281 -18.78 16.83 0.41
C ILE A 281 -18.93 16.49 1.89
N ASP A 282 -19.29 15.25 2.22
CA ASP A 282 -19.43 14.80 3.61
C ASP A 282 -18.14 14.98 4.39
N HIS A 283 -17.01 14.56 3.82
CA HIS A 283 -15.68 14.74 4.41
C HIS A 283 -15.32 16.23 4.56
N ALA A 284 -15.74 17.10 3.64
CA ALA A 284 -15.56 18.55 3.78
C ALA A 284 -16.35 19.13 4.98
N TRP A 285 -17.47 18.52 5.34
CA TRP A 285 -18.24 18.86 6.54
C TRP A 285 -17.82 18.08 7.81
N GLY A 286 -16.92 17.11 7.67
CA GLY A 286 -16.43 16.28 8.76
C GLY A 286 -17.31 15.08 9.09
N TYR A 287 -18.26 14.74 8.20
CA TYR A 287 -19.18 13.63 8.37
C TYR A 287 -18.62 12.35 7.75
N GLU A 288 -18.81 11.22 8.43
CA GLU A 288 -18.54 9.87 7.91
C GLU A 288 -19.47 8.89 8.64
N PRO A 289 -20.52 8.37 7.96
CA PRO A 289 -21.48 7.49 8.61
C PRO A 289 -20.96 6.05 8.78
N CYS A 290 -19.94 5.64 8.02
CA CYS A 290 -19.43 4.27 8.05
C CYS A 290 -18.85 3.91 9.43
N THR A 291 -19.33 2.81 9.99
CA THR A 291 -18.85 2.25 11.27
C THR A 291 -17.98 1.02 11.05
N ILE A 292 -17.25 0.60 12.09
CA ILE A 292 -16.49 -0.65 12.04
C ILE A 292 -17.43 -1.85 11.83
N ALA A 293 -18.63 -1.85 12.41
CA ALA A 293 -19.63 -2.88 12.18
C ALA A 293 -20.00 -2.99 10.69
N ASP A 294 -20.21 -1.86 10.01
CA ASP A 294 -20.51 -1.83 8.57
C ASP A 294 -19.36 -2.44 7.75
N ILE A 295 -18.11 -2.12 8.09
CA ILE A 295 -16.92 -2.69 7.44
C ILE A 295 -16.89 -4.22 7.62
N LYS A 296 -17.25 -4.73 8.79
CA LYS A 296 -17.19 -6.17 9.10
C LYS A 296 -18.27 -6.97 8.37
N VAL A 297 -19.45 -6.38 8.15
CA VAL A 297 -20.55 -7.05 7.43
C VAL A 297 -20.47 -6.86 5.92
N TYR A 298 -19.67 -5.90 5.43
CA TYR A 298 -19.53 -5.63 4.00
C TYR A 298 -19.07 -6.86 3.20
N LYS A 299 -19.82 -7.16 2.14
CA LYS A 299 -19.50 -8.21 1.18
C LYS A 299 -19.38 -7.58 -0.20
N PRO A 300 -18.18 -7.58 -0.81
CA PRO A 300 -18.02 -7.03 -2.16
C PRO A 300 -18.78 -7.88 -3.17
N GLU A 301 -19.42 -7.22 -4.14
CA GLU A 301 -20.14 -7.88 -5.25
C GLU A 301 -19.21 -8.78 -6.06
N ALA A 302 -17.98 -8.31 -6.30
CA ALA A 302 -16.95 -9.06 -7.00
C ALA A 302 -15.61 -8.95 -6.29
N LYS A 303 -14.87 -10.07 -6.25
CA LYS A 303 -13.50 -10.13 -5.77
C LYS A 303 -12.55 -10.33 -6.95
N SER A 304 -11.28 -9.97 -6.76
CA SER A 304 -10.22 -10.28 -7.71
C SER A 304 -8.97 -10.75 -6.98
N ILE A 305 -8.18 -11.57 -7.68
CA ILE A 305 -6.84 -11.98 -7.25
C ILE A 305 -5.90 -11.56 -8.35
N GLY A 306 -4.85 -10.83 -8.01
CA GLY A 306 -3.91 -10.36 -9.01
C GLY A 306 -2.53 -10.07 -8.45
N SER A 307 -1.57 -10.01 -9.35
CA SER A 307 -0.19 -9.70 -9.05
C SER A 307 0.35 -8.71 -10.07
N GLY A 308 1.06 -7.70 -9.56
CA GLY A 308 1.81 -6.73 -10.35
C GLY A 308 3.31 -6.92 -10.14
N GLN A 309 4.08 -6.75 -11.22
CA GLN A 309 5.54 -6.83 -11.23
C GLN A 309 6.13 -5.66 -11.98
N VAL A 310 7.11 -4.99 -11.36
CA VAL A 310 8.03 -4.09 -12.07
C VAL A 310 9.33 -4.87 -12.25
N LEU A 311 9.76 -5.03 -13.50
CA LEU A 311 10.92 -5.83 -13.86
C LEU A 311 12.23 -5.12 -13.42
N SER A 312 13.31 -5.88 -13.25
CA SER A 312 14.61 -5.35 -12.82
C SER A 312 15.26 -4.50 -13.93
N SER A 313 15.17 -4.96 -15.18
CA SER A 313 15.59 -4.27 -16.41
C SER A 313 14.42 -4.18 -17.41
N ALA A 314 14.66 -3.59 -18.58
CA ALA A 314 13.76 -3.69 -19.71
C ALA A 314 13.85 -5.12 -20.28
N TYR A 315 12.72 -5.74 -20.60
CA TYR A 315 12.63 -7.12 -21.09
C TYR A 315 12.18 -7.14 -22.56
N SER A 316 12.70 -8.09 -23.33
CA SER A 316 12.16 -8.43 -24.65
C SER A 316 10.81 -9.14 -24.52
N LEU A 317 10.12 -9.31 -25.65
CA LEU A 317 8.83 -10.02 -25.72
C LEU A 317 8.93 -11.46 -25.16
N GLU A 318 9.97 -12.21 -25.52
CA GLU A 318 10.17 -13.59 -25.10
C GLU A 318 10.40 -13.68 -23.58
N LYS A 319 11.31 -12.84 -23.05
CA LYS A 319 11.59 -12.77 -21.62
C LYS A 319 10.36 -12.34 -20.82
N ALA A 320 9.58 -11.39 -21.32
CA ALA A 320 8.36 -10.95 -20.65
C ALA A 320 7.27 -12.03 -20.68
N LYS A 321 7.16 -12.80 -21.77
CA LYS A 321 6.22 -13.92 -21.87
C LYS A 321 6.50 -14.98 -20.81
N ILE A 322 7.76 -15.33 -20.56
CA ILE A 322 8.18 -16.22 -19.46
C ILE A 322 7.55 -15.75 -18.14
N VAL A 323 7.74 -14.48 -17.78
CA VAL A 323 7.21 -13.91 -16.53
C VAL A 323 5.68 -13.91 -16.50
N VAL A 324 5.01 -13.65 -17.63
CA VAL A 324 3.54 -13.70 -17.70
C VAL A 324 3.02 -15.12 -17.45
N LEU A 325 3.68 -16.15 -17.99
CA LEU A 325 3.31 -17.55 -17.73
C LEU A 325 3.56 -17.94 -16.27
N GLU A 326 4.65 -17.47 -15.68
CA GLU A 326 4.92 -17.63 -14.23
C GLU A 326 3.81 -16.99 -13.37
N MET A 327 3.35 -15.79 -13.77
CA MET A 327 2.24 -15.11 -13.11
C MET A 327 0.91 -15.86 -13.26
N ALA A 328 0.65 -16.42 -14.44
CA ALA A 328 -0.54 -17.24 -14.70
C ALA A 328 -0.53 -18.52 -13.85
N GLU A 329 0.63 -19.17 -13.73
CA GLU A 329 0.81 -20.33 -12.86
C GLU A 329 0.56 -20.00 -11.38
N GLN A 330 1.11 -18.89 -10.89
CA GLN A 330 0.86 -18.44 -9.52
C GLN A 330 -0.62 -18.18 -9.26
N ILE A 331 -1.31 -17.48 -10.17
CA ILE A 331 -2.76 -17.21 -10.04
C ILE A 331 -3.56 -18.51 -10.07
N ALA A 332 -3.21 -19.47 -10.91
CA ALA A 332 -3.88 -20.77 -10.94
C ALA A 332 -3.75 -21.50 -9.59
N PHE A 333 -2.55 -21.50 -9.00
CA PHE A 333 -2.35 -22.07 -7.66
C PHE A 333 -3.10 -21.31 -6.56
N ASP A 334 -3.11 -19.98 -6.60
CA ASP A 334 -3.82 -19.15 -5.61
C ASP A 334 -5.34 -19.41 -5.67
N LEU A 335 -5.91 -19.49 -6.88
CA LEU A 335 -7.32 -19.85 -7.10
C LEU A 335 -7.60 -21.26 -6.57
N PHE A 336 -6.75 -22.22 -6.93
CA PHE A 336 -6.91 -23.62 -6.51
C PHE A 336 -6.86 -23.79 -4.99
N GLU A 337 -5.87 -23.16 -4.34
CA GLU A 337 -5.68 -23.21 -2.89
C GLU A 337 -6.86 -22.60 -2.13
N GLN A 338 -7.37 -21.47 -2.62
CA GLN A 338 -8.49 -20.76 -2.01
C GLN A 338 -9.86 -21.35 -2.40
N LYS A 339 -9.89 -22.44 -3.18
CA LYS A 339 -11.11 -23.07 -3.72
C LYS A 339 -11.97 -22.10 -4.56
N LEU A 340 -11.32 -21.19 -5.25
CA LEU A 340 -11.92 -20.20 -6.12
C LEU A 340 -11.74 -20.58 -7.60
N VAL A 341 -12.60 -20.04 -8.45
CA VAL A 341 -12.51 -20.10 -9.90
C VAL A 341 -12.75 -18.72 -10.49
N SER A 342 -12.22 -18.48 -11.68
CA SER A 342 -12.51 -17.26 -12.44
C SER A 342 -12.70 -17.60 -13.91
N LYS A 343 -13.56 -16.83 -14.57
CA LYS A 343 -13.71 -16.84 -16.02
C LYS A 343 -13.03 -15.66 -16.69
N GLN A 344 -12.52 -14.67 -15.95
CA GLN A 344 -12.06 -13.41 -16.52
C GLN A 344 -10.63 -13.11 -16.07
N PHE A 345 -9.72 -13.00 -17.03
CA PHE A 345 -8.32 -12.66 -16.78
C PHE A 345 -7.96 -11.37 -17.49
N VAL A 346 -7.37 -10.44 -16.75
CA VAL A 346 -6.99 -9.10 -17.21
C VAL A 346 -5.48 -8.98 -17.15
N LEU A 347 -4.86 -8.64 -18.29
CA LEU A 347 -3.42 -8.45 -18.43
C LEU A 347 -3.13 -7.01 -18.84
N THR A 348 -2.22 -6.36 -18.12
CA THR A 348 -1.72 -5.02 -18.43
C THR A 348 -0.21 -5.06 -18.57
N ILE A 349 0.31 -4.53 -19.68
CA ILE A 349 1.72 -4.50 -20.03
C ILE A 349 2.17 -3.05 -20.13
N GLY A 350 3.05 -2.64 -19.22
CA GLY A 350 3.69 -1.33 -19.24
C GLY A 350 5.05 -1.41 -19.94
N TYR A 351 5.23 -0.59 -20.96
CA TYR A 351 6.47 -0.51 -21.73
C TYR A 351 7.53 0.32 -21.03
N ASP A 352 8.79 0.06 -21.39
CA ASP A 352 9.93 0.84 -20.92
C ASP A 352 9.93 2.24 -21.58
N ARG A 353 10.47 3.22 -20.86
CA ARG A 353 10.61 4.60 -21.37
C ARG A 353 11.68 4.70 -22.45
N ASP A 354 12.67 3.82 -22.38
CA ASP A 354 13.85 3.88 -23.25
C ASP A 354 13.46 3.55 -24.70
N ASN A 355 12.27 2.95 -24.92
CA ASN A 355 11.65 2.82 -26.24
C ASN A 355 11.38 4.17 -26.94
N LEU A 356 11.27 5.28 -26.20
CA LEU A 356 11.13 6.62 -26.79
C LEU A 356 12.47 7.32 -27.04
N GLN A 357 13.59 6.71 -26.62
CA GLN A 357 14.93 7.24 -26.81
C GLN A 357 15.56 6.55 -28.02
N GLY A 358 15.63 7.25 -29.16
CA GLY A 358 16.34 6.77 -30.35
C GLY A 358 15.50 5.97 -31.36
N GLN A 359 14.26 5.58 -31.05
CA GLN A 359 13.32 4.96 -32.00
C GLN A 359 12.20 5.93 -32.40
N LYS A 360 11.75 5.87 -33.67
CA LYS A 360 10.54 6.56 -34.15
C LYS A 360 9.30 5.80 -33.68
N TYR A 361 8.89 5.98 -32.43
CA TYR A 361 7.61 5.49 -31.94
C TYR A 361 6.48 6.43 -32.37
N SER A 362 5.49 5.94 -33.12
CA SER A 362 4.34 6.71 -33.62
C SER A 362 3.04 6.49 -32.82
N GLY A 363 3.08 5.67 -31.77
CA GLY A 363 1.90 5.36 -30.96
C GLY A 363 1.60 6.40 -29.87
N GLU A 364 0.54 6.14 -29.09
CA GLU A 364 0.15 7.01 -27.99
C GLU A 364 1.18 7.03 -26.85
N VAL A 365 1.44 8.22 -26.31
CA VAL A 365 2.39 8.44 -25.23
C VAL A 365 1.63 8.87 -23.97
N ALA A 366 1.96 8.24 -22.84
CA ALA A 366 1.50 8.62 -21.52
C ALA A 366 2.62 9.32 -20.73
N ILE A 367 2.24 10.00 -19.64
CA ILE A 367 3.17 10.64 -18.72
C ILE A 367 3.17 9.86 -17.40
N ASP A 368 4.36 9.44 -16.95
CA ASP A 368 4.53 8.73 -15.69
C ASP A 368 4.42 9.67 -14.46
N ARG A 369 4.46 9.10 -13.26
CA ARG A 369 4.40 9.86 -11.99
C ARG A 369 5.51 10.90 -11.84
N TYR A 370 6.64 10.72 -12.53
CA TYR A 370 7.78 11.63 -12.51
C TYR A 370 7.76 12.65 -13.66
N GLY A 371 6.66 12.73 -14.42
CA GLY A 371 6.53 13.65 -15.55
C GLY A 371 7.23 13.17 -16.82
N ARG A 372 7.68 11.91 -16.88
CA ARG A 372 8.43 11.37 -18.01
C ARG A 372 7.48 10.77 -19.03
N LYS A 373 7.78 10.99 -20.31
CA LYS A 373 7.07 10.37 -21.42
C LYS A 373 7.39 8.87 -21.48
N ILE A 374 6.35 8.05 -21.62
CA ILE A 374 6.44 6.59 -21.80
C ILE A 374 5.39 6.13 -22.82
N PRO A 375 5.60 5.04 -23.56
CA PRO A 375 4.56 4.49 -24.43
C PRO A 375 3.32 4.12 -23.61
N LYS A 376 2.12 4.30 -24.17
CA LYS A 376 0.87 3.88 -23.53
C LYS A 376 0.89 2.37 -23.30
N HIS A 377 0.42 1.96 -22.12
CA HIS A 377 0.39 0.54 -21.76
C HIS A 377 -0.58 -0.23 -22.66
N ALA A 378 -0.23 -1.49 -22.99
CA ALA A 378 -1.20 -2.42 -23.53
C ALA A 378 -2.07 -2.99 -22.42
N HIS A 379 -3.35 -3.16 -22.69
CA HIS A 379 -4.34 -3.68 -21.75
C HIS A 379 -5.30 -4.59 -22.49
N GLY A 380 -5.60 -5.74 -21.91
CA GLY A 380 -6.55 -6.67 -22.48
C GLY A 380 -7.22 -7.54 -21.45
N THR A 381 -8.38 -8.04 -21.83
CA THR A 381 -9.16 -9.00 -21.05
C THR A 381 -9.44 -10.22 -21.92
N ILE A 382 -9.34 -11.41 -21.32
CA ILE A 382 -9.85 -12.66 -21.90
C ILE A 382 -10.92 -13.24 -20.98
N ASN A 383 -12.03 -13.65 -21.58
CA ASN A 383 -13.09 -14.36 -20.87
C ASN A 383 -13.08 -15.81 -21.36
N LEU A 384 -13.14 -16.74 -20.43
CA LEU A 384 -13.36 -18.16 -20.66
C LEU A 384 -14.84 -18.46 -20.58
N ASP A 385 -15.27 -19.49 -21.30
CA ASP A 385 -16.67 -19.94 -21.27
C ASP A 385 -17.04 -20.49 -19.89
N ILE A 386 -16.10 -21.20 -19.26
CA ILE A 386 -16.28 -21.87 -17.97
C ILE A 386 -15.32 -21.27 -16.94
N PRO A 387 -15.80 -20.90 -15.74
CA PRO A 387 -14.94 -20.51 -14.63
C PRO A 387 -14.00 -21.65 -14.25
N THR A 388 -12.70 -21.38 -14.18
CA THR A 388 -11.68 -22.40 -13.96
C THR A 388 -10.62 -22.01 -12.94
N SER A 389 -9.93 -23.03 -12.45
CA SER A 389 -8.67 -22.97 -11.69
C SER A 389 -7.61 -23.90 -12.32
N SER A 390 -7.88 -24.44 -13.51
CA SER A 390 -6.95 -25.30 -14.25
C SER A 390 -5.70 -24.50 -14.64
N LEU A 391 -4.54 -25.07 -14.32
CA LEU A 391 -3.27 -24.48 -14.68
C LEU A 391 -3.13 -24.41 -16.20
N LYS A 392 -3.51 -25.49 -16.89
CA LYS A 392 -3.45 -25.60 -18.35
C LYS A 392 -4.32 -24.56 -19.04
N GLU A 393 -5.59 -24.46 -18.66
CA GLU A 393 -6.54 -23.52 -19.27
C GLU A 393 -6.12 -22.06 -19.04
N ILE A 394 -5.78 -21.70 -17.80
CA ILE A 394 -5.38 -20.32 -17.45
C ILE A 394 -4.10 -19.93 -18.18
N THR A 395 -3.08 -20.80 -18.17
CA THR A 395 -1.80 -20.51 -18.82
C THR A 395 -1.97 -20.33 -20.34
N THR A 396 -2.80 -21.17 -20.97
CA THR A 396 -3.09 -21.10 -22.40
C THR A 396 -3.82 -19.80 -22.75
N ALA A 397 -4.86 -19.47 -21.98
CA ALA A 397 -5.65 -18.26 -22.16
C ALA A 397 -4.83 -16.99 -22.01
N VAL A 398 -4.02 -16.91 -20.94
CA VAL A 398 -3.17 -15.75 -20.67
C VAL A 398 -2.04 -15.64 -21.70
N SER A 399 -1.47 -16.76 -22.17
CA SER A 399 -0.49 -16.75 -23.25
C SER A 399 -1.07 -16.17 -24.53
N SER A 400 -2.27 -16.63 -24.94
CA SER A 400 -2.97 -16.11 -26.11
C SER A 400 -3.30 -14.63 -25.97
N LEU A 401 -3.75 -14.21 -24.77
CA LEU A 401 -4.00 -12.81 -24.47
C LEU A 401 -2.73 -11.96 -24.61
N TYR A 402 -1.59 -12.44 -24.10
CA TYR A 402 -0.29 -11.77 -24.22
C TYR A 402 0.07 -11.56 -25.68
N ASP A 403 0.03 -12.61 -26.49
CA ASP A 403 0.39 -12.56 -27.92
C ASP A 403 -0.51 -11.61 -28.72
N ARG A 404 -1.78 -11.46 -28.32
CA ARG A 404 -2.76 -10.59 -28.97
C ARG A 404 -2.56 -9.11 -28.68
N ILE A 405 -2.13 -8.73 -27.48
CA ILE A 405 -2.12 -7.32 -27.03
C ILE A 405 -0.74 -6.68 -27.04
N ILE A 406 0.33 -7.48 -27.10
CA ILE A 406 1.71 -7.00 -27.02
C ILE A 406 2.12 -6.27 -28.30
N ASP A 407 2.81 -5.16 -28.14
CA ASP A 407 3.59 -4.54 -29.21
C ASP A 407 4.96 -5.22 -29.28
N LYS A 408 5.26 -5.85 -30.42
CA LYS A 408 6.45 -6.71 -30.59
C LYS A 408 7.75 -5.93 -30.66
N GLU A 409 7.70 -4.63 -30.94
CA GLU A 409 8.89 -3.78 -31.07
C GLU A 409 9.31 -3.16 -29.74
N LEU A 410 8.39 -3.10 -28.77
CA LEU A 410 8.61 -2.39 -27.52
C LEU A 410 9.15 -3.28 -26.42
N LEU A 411 10.15 -2.77 -25.70
CA LEU A 411 10.63 -3.37 -24.47
C LEU A 411 9.63 -3.18 -23.32
N ILE A 412 9.51 -4.20 -22.46
CA ILE A 412 8.55 -4.25 -21.37
C ILE A 412 9.23 -3.91 -20.03
N ARG A 413 8.54 -3.17 -19.18
CA ARG A 413 9.02 -2.76 -17.84
C ARG A 413 8.11 -3.19 -16.69
N ARG A 414 6.80 -3.35 -16.93
CA ARG A 414 5.81 -3.69 -15.91
C ARG A 414 4.78 -4.67 -16.45
N LEU A 415 4.40 -5.64 -15.63
CA LEU A 415 3.38 -6.64 -15.94
C LEU A 415 2.37 -6.70 -14.79
N THR A 416 1.09 -6.69 -15.09
CA THR A 416 0.03 -6.91 -14.10
C THR A 416 -0.97 -7.91 -14.65
N LEU A 417 -1.19 -9.00 -13.91
CA LEU A 417 -2.18 -10.02 -14.25
C LEU A 417 -3.17 -10.16 -13.09
N SER A 418 -4.45 -10.19 -13.41
CA SER A 418 -5.52 -10.36 -12.43
C SER A 418 -6.58 -11.34 -12.92
N ALA A 419 -6.95 -12.30 -12.09
CA ALA A 419 -8.22 -13.00 -12.17
C ALA A 419 -9.32 -12.11 -11.57
N ALA A 420 -10.22 -11.61 -12.40
CA ALA A 420 -11.34 -10.78 -12.00
C ALA A 420 -12.59 -11.64 -11.73
N LYS A 421 -13.54 -11.10 -10.97
CA LYS A 421 -14.83 -11.76 -10.66
C LYS A 421 -14.64 -13.20 -10.15
N VAL A 422 -13.70 -13.39 -9.21
CA VAL A 422 -13.44 -14.71 -8.63
C VAL A 422 -14.64 -15.16 -7.81
N MET A 423 -14.97 -16.44 -7.90
CA MET A 423 -16.14 -17.02 -7.24
C MET A 423 -15.81 -18.39 -6.63
N PRO A 424 -16.51 -18.81 -5.56
CA PRO A 424 -16.34 -20.15 -5.01
C PRO A 424 -16.62 -21.22 -6.06
N LYS A 425 -15.79 -22.27 -6.08
CA LYS A 425 -15.97 -23.40 -7.01
C LYS A 425 -17.28 -24.16 -6.80
N GLU A 426 -17.88 -24.06 -5.62
CA GLU A 426 -19.12 -24.75 -5.22
C GLU A 426 -20.39 -24.15 -5.85
N GLY A 427 -20.29 -23.05 -6.61
CA GLY A 427 -21.39 -22.55 -7.42
C GLY A 427 -21.71 -23.52 -8.56
N GLN A 428 -22.96 -23.97 -8.65
CA GLN A 428 -23.48 -24.75 -9.78
C GLN A 428 -23.34 -23.93 -11.07
N VAL A 429 -22.32 -24.23 -11.87
CA VAL A 429 -22.21 -23.73 -13.23
C VAL A 429 -22.91 -24.75 -14.12
N TYR A 430 -24.11 -24.40 -14.58
CA TYR A 430 -24.82 -25.20 -15.59
C TYR A 430 -24.06 -25.10 -16.91
N GLN A 431 -23.62 -26.24 -17.43
CA GLN A 431 -22.94 -26.34 -18.71
C GLN A 431 -23.92 -26.88 -19.75
N GLN A 432 -23.99 -26.23 -20.90
CA GLN A 432 -24.61 -26.82 -22.08
C GLN A 432 -23.63 -27.84 -22.66
N LEU A 433 -24.06 -29.11 -22.70
CA LEU A 433 -23.26 -30.20 -23.25
C LEU A 433 -23.47 -30.26 -24.78
N ASP A 434 -22.38 -30.28 -25.53
CA ASP A 434 -22.32 -30.70 -26.93
C ASP A 434 -22.26 -32.24 -27.06
N LEU A 435 -22.85 -32.79 -28.13
CA LEU A 435 -22.99 -34.23 -28.37
C LEU A 435 -21.68 -34.91 -28.78
N PHE A 436 -20.72 -34.17 -29.34
CA PHE A 436 -19.48 -34.73 -29.91
C PHE A 436 -18.30 -34.73 -28.94
N THR A 437 -18.50 -34.25 -27.72
CA THR A 437 -17.46 -34.20 -26.69
C THR A 437 -17.48 -35.47 -25.83
N ASP A 438 -16.36 -36.17 -25.72
CA ASP A 438 -16.18 -37.27 -24.76
C ASP A 438 -16.00 -36.70 -23.33
N TYR A 439 -17.12 -36.52 -22.63
CA TYR A 439 -17.13 -36.00 -21.27
C TYR A 439 -16.47 -36.93 -20.25
N GLU A 440 -16.39 -38.24 -20.51
CA GLU A 440 -15.69 -39.15 -19.59
C GLU A 440 -14.19 -38.96 -19.68
N ALA A 441 -13.64 -38.87 -20.90
CA ALA A 441 -12.25 -38.54 -21.11
C ALA A 441 -11.89 -37.16 -20.53
N LEU A 442 -12.74 -36.15 -20.77
CA LEU A 442 -12.56 -34.79 -20.25
C LEU A 442 -12.53 -34.77 -18.71
N LYS A 443 -13.48 -35.48 -18.05
CA LYS A 443 -13.51 -35.60 -16.59
C LYS A 443 -12.26 -36.29 -16.05
N LYS A 444 -11.79 -37.37 -16.69
CA LYS A 444 -10.56 -38.07 -16.29
C LYS A 444 -9.33 -37.17 -16.42
N GLU A 445 -9.23 -36.37 -17.49
CA GLU A 445 -8.13 -35.42 -17.68
C GLU A 445 -8.16 -34.32 -16.60
N GLN A 446 -9.32 -33.72 -16.35
CA GLN A 446 -9.51 -32.70 -15.31
C GLN A 446 -9.17 -33.23 -13.91
N GLU A 447 -9.57 -34.47 -13.60
CA GLU A 447 -9.27 -35.09 -12.31
C GLU A 447 -7.77 -35.37 -12.15
N LYS A 448 -7.11 -35.84 -13.22
CA LYS A 448 -5.66 -36.04 -13.25
C LYS A 448 -4.90 -34.73 -13.04
N GLU A 449 -5.29 -33.67 -13.74
CA GLU A 449 -4.69 -32.34 -13.57
C GLU A 449 -4.88 -31.83 -12.13
N ARG A 450 -6.11 -31.96 -11.59
CA ARG A 450 -6.42 -31.56 -10.21
C ARG A 450 -5.56 -32.28 -9.19
N ARG A 451 -5.36 -33.60 -9.33
CA ARG A 451 -4.48 -34.39 -8.45
C ARG A 451 -3.02 -33.92 -8.55
N LEU A 452 -2.56 -33.59 -9.75
CA LEU A 452 -1.22 -33.06 -9.98
C LEU A 452 -1.04 -31.68 -9.31
N GLN A 453 -1.95 -30.73 -9.55
CA GLN A 453 -1.91 -29.40 -8.94
C GLN A 453 -1.89 -29.48 -7.41
N LYS A 454 -2.74 -30.34 -6.83
CA LYS A 454 -2.76 -30.59 -5.39
C LYS A 454 -1.41 -31.10 -4.89
N SER A 455 -0.84 -32.11 -5.56
CA SER A 455 0.45 -32.70 -5.18
C SER A 455 1.58 -31.66 -5.22
N ILE A 456 1.63 -30.83 -6.26
CA ILE A 456 2.64 -29.75 -6.39
C ILE A 456 2.46 -28.73 -5.25
N LEU A 457 1.23 -28.34 -4.96
CA LEU A 457 0.95 -27.38 -3.89
C LEU A 457 1.36 -27.94 -2.52
N ASP A 458 1.06 -29.20 -2.23
CA ASP A 458 1.43 -29.88 -0.98
C ASP A 458 2.96 -29.95 -0.80
N ILE A 459 3.69 -30.24 -1.88
CA ILE A 459 5.17 -30.20 -1.88
C ILE A 459 5.68 -28.78 -1.60
N LYS A 460 5.12 -27.77 -2.27
CA LYS A 460 5.49 -26.35 -2.06
C LYS A 460 5.19 -25.88 -0.64
N LYS A 461 4.12 -26.35 0.00
CA LYS A 461 3.78 -26.04 1.39
C LYS A 461 4.76 -26.67 2.37
N LYS A 462 5.14 -27.94 2.14
CA LYS A 462 6.01 -28.69 3.05
C LYS A 462 7.48 -28.30 2.94
N TYR A 463 7.98 -28.08 1.73
CA TYR A 463 9.42 -27.89 1.47
C TYR A 463 9.77 -26.47 0.98
N GLY A 464 8.77 -25.59 0.87
CA GLY A 464 8.92 -24.20 0.43
C GLY A 464 8.58 -23.99 -1.05
N LYS A 465 8.28 -22.73 -1.40
CA LYS A 465 7.78 -22.34 -2.73
C LYS A 465 8.71 -22.69 -3.90
N ASN A 466 10.02 -22.81 -3.64
CA ASN A 466 11.05 -23.17 -4.62
C ASN A 466 11.33 -24.69 -4.71
N ALA A 467 10.59 -25.53 -3.98
CA ALA A 467 10.84 -26.98 -3.95
C ALA A 467 10.59 -27.66 -5.30
N VAL A 468 9.54 -27.26 -6.02
CA VAL A 468 9.21 -27.75 -7.37
C VAL A 468 8.80 -26.58 -8.24
N LEU A 469 9.50 -26.43 -9.36
CA LEU A 469 9.29 -25.37 -10.34
C LEU A 469 9.31 -25.98 -11.75
N ARG A 470 8.57 -25.39 -12.69
CA ARG A 470 8.66 -25.77 -14.10
C ARG A 470 10.03 -25.36 -14.66
N GLY A 471 10.50 -26.07 -15.70
CA GLY A 471 11.75 -25.74 -16.39
C GLY A 471 11.81 -24.27 -16.84
N LEU A 472 10.65 -23.72 -17.25
CA LEU A 472 10.48 -22.31 -17.60
C LEU A 472 11.01 -21.34 -16.53
N SER A 473 10.89 -21.66 -15.23
CA SER A 473 11.36 -20.80 -14.14
C SER A 473 12.89 -20.81 -13.94
N TYR A 474 13.62 -21.59 -14.75
CA TYR A 474 15.07 -21.61 -14.81
C TYR A 474 15.63 -20.90 -16.04
N GLU A 475 14.76 -20.48 -16.96
CA GLU A 475 15.15 -19.72 -18.15
C GLU A 475 15.68 -18.32 -17.81
N GLU A 476 16.47 -17.76 -18.72
CA GLU A 476 17.00 -16.41 -18.56
C GLU A 476 15.86 -15.37 -18.57
N GLY A 477 15.76 -14.59 -17.48
CA GLY A 477 14.70 -13.59 -17.29
C GLY A 477 13.55 -14.06 -16.40
N ALA A 478 13.45 -15.34 -16.08
CA ALA A 478 12.49 -15.86 -15.11
C ALA A 478 12.62 -15.19 -13.73
N THR A 479 11.48 -14.98 -13.07
CA THR A 479 11.40 -14.22 -11.81
C THR A 479 10.92 -15.05 -10.62
N THR A 480 10.27 -16.20 -10.85
CA THR A 480 9.61 -16.98 -9.79
C THR A 480 10.53 -17.33 -8.64
N ARG A 481 11.75 -17.80 -8.93
CA ARG A 481 12.73 -18.22 -7.92
C ARG A 481 13.05 -17.11 -6.92
N ILE A 482 13.27 -15.90 -7.44
CA ILE A 482 13.58 -14.71 -6.65
C ILE A 482 12.34 -14.26 -5.88
N ARG A 483 11.18 -14.23 -6.55
CA ARG A 483 9.90 -13.78 -5.96
C ARG A 483 9.40 -14.67 -4.85
N ASN A 484 9.66 -15.96 -4.93
CA ASN A 484 9.31 -16.92 -3.88
C ASN A 484 10.03 -16.64 -2.56
N GLY A 485 11.19 -15.96 -2.59
CA GLY A 485 11.90 -15.45 -1.42
C GLY A 485 11.51 -14.00 -1.03
N GLN A 486 10.42 -13.47 -1.57
CA GLN A 486 9.96 -12.10 -1.34
C GLN A 486 8.52 -12.06 -0.82
N ILE A 487 8.21 -11.02 -0.03
CA ILE A 487 6.86 -10.64 0.38
C ILE A 487 6.65 -9.19 -0.08
N GLY A 488 5.56 -8.92 -0.80
CA GLY A 488 5.29 -7.58 -1.34
C GLY A 488 6.38 -7.04 -2.31
N GLY A 489 7.20 -7.92 -2.91
CA GLY A 489 8.32 -7.53 -3.79
C GLY A 489 9.63 -7.16 -3.08
N HIS A 490 9.67 -7.32 -1.75
CA HIS A 490 10.83 -7.10 -0.90
C HIS A 490 11.27 -8.40 -0.23
N LYS A 491 12.51 -8.47 0.24
CA LYS A 491 13.05 -9.68 0.88
C LYS A 491 12.13 -10.10 2.03
N ALA A 492 11.76 -11.38 2.01
CA ALA A 492 10.92 -11.99 3.03
C ALA A 492 11.59 -11.90 4.40
#